data_AF-A0A452GQ71-F1
#
_entry.id   AF-A0A452GQ71-F1
#
_cell.length_a   1.000
_cell.length_b   1.000
_cell.length_c   1.000
_cell.angle_alpha   90.00
_cell.angle_beta   90.00
_cell.angle_gamma   90.00
#
_symmetry.space_group_name_H-M   'P 1'
#
loop_
_entity.id
_entity.type
_entity.pdbx_description
1 polymer ?
#
loop_
_entity_poly.entity_id
_entity_poly.type
_entity_poly.pdbx_seq_one_letter_code
_entity_poly.pdbx_strand_id
1 'polypeptide(L)' 'MSSEDKEAQEDELLALASIYDEDEFKRADSAQGGETRICLELPQNFKIF' A
#
# COMPACT_ATOMS: atom_id res chain seq x y z
N MET A 1 -8.32 -2.52 -10.10
CA MET A 1 -8.57 -3.45 -8.98
C MET A 1 -9.95 -4.04 -9.20
N SER A 2 -10.03 -5.35 -9.42
CA SER A 2 -11.31 -6.07 -9.37
C SER A 2 -11.86 -6.07 -7.94
N SER A 3 -13.15 -6.38 -7.76
CA SER A 3 -13.74 -6.56 -6.42
C SER A 3 -13.09 -7.72 -5.66
N GLU A 4 -12.74 -8.81 -6.37
CA GLU A 4 -12.05 -9.97 -5.80
C GLU A 4 -10.65 -9.61 -5.27
N ASP A 5 -9.89 -8.78 -6.00
CA ASP A 5 -8.56 -8.33 -5.57
C ASP A 5 -8.63 -7.58 -4.23
N LYS A 6 -9.74 -6.86 -4.00
CA LYS A 6 -9.96 -6.11 -2.78
C LYS A 6 -10.37 -7.00 -1.62
N GLU A 7 -11.27 -7.96 -1.85
CA GLU A 7 -11.69 -8.92 -0.83
C GLU A 7 -10.51 -9.78 -0.35
N ALA A 8 -9.70 -10.28 -1.28
CA ALA A 8 -8.49 -11.04 -0.96
C ALA A 8 -7.48 -10.22 -0.13
N GLN A 9 -7.34 -8.92 -0.44
CA GLN A 9 -6.50 -8.01 0.34
C GLN A 9 -7.04 -7.78 1.76
N GLU A 10 -8.36 -7.62 1.92
CA GLU A 10 -8.98 -7.43 3.23
C GLU A 10 -8.84 -8.68 4.11
N ASP A 11 -8.99 -9.87 3.55
CA ASP A 11 -8.79 -11.15 4.24
C ASP A 11 -7.34 -11.33 4.71
N GLU A 12 -6.36 -10.99 3.88
CA GLU A 12 -4.95 -11.04 4.27
C GLU A 12 -4.65 -10.07 5.44
N LEU A 13 -5.17 -8.83 5.37
CA LEU A 13 -4.98 -7.85 6.44
C LEU A 13 -5.61 -8.32 7.76
N LEU A 14 -6.75 -9.00 7.71
CA LEU A 14 -7.37 -9.61 8.89
C LEU A 14 -6.52 -10.73 9.48
N ALA A 15 -5.96 -11.60 8.64
CA ALA A 15 -5.04 -12.64 9.08
C ALA A 15 -3.80 -12.04 9.77
N LEU A 16 -3.18 -11.02 9.18
CA LEU A 16 -2.01 -10.35 9.73
C LEU A 16 -2.30 -9.71 11.10
N ALA A 17 -3.44 -9.02 11.24
CA ALA A 17 -3.85 -8.43 12.52
C ALA A 17 -4.12 -9.47 13.62
N SER A 18 -4.34 -10.74 13.27
CA SER A 18 -4.50 -11.84 14.23
C SER A 18 -3.20 -12.55 14.60
N ILE A 19 -2.16 -12.43 13.75
CA ILE A 19 -0.86 -13.09 13.94
C ILE A 19 0.09 -12.19 14.74
N TYR A 20 0.01 -10.88 14.52
CA TYR A 20 0.89 -9.88 15.11
C TYR A 20 0.18 -9.05 16.16
N ASP A 21 0.91 -8.65 17.20
CA ASP A 21 0.43 -7.68 18.18
C ASP A 21 0.20 -6.31 17.51
N GLU A 22 -0.71 -5.50 18.06
CA GLU A 22 -1.10 -4.19 17.50
C GLU A 22 0.08 -3.20 17.40
N ASP A 23 1.14 -3.40 18.19
CA ASP A 23 2.35 -2.59 18.12
C ASP A 23 3.26 -2.96 16.93
N GLU A 24 3.19 -4.20 16.45
CA GLU A 24 3.99 -4.71 15.33
C GLU A 24 3.26 -4.55 13.98
N PHE A 25 1.93 -4.69 13.97
CA PHE A 25 1.12 -4.53 12.76
C PHE A 25 0.07 -3.42 12.91
N LYS A 26 0.43 -2.22 12.44
CA LYS A 26 -0.47 -1.05 12.45
C LYS A 26 -1.15 -0.90 11.10
N ARG A 27 -2.47 -1.04 11.08
CA ARG A 27 -3.26 -0.74 9.88
C ARG A 27 -3.21 0.77 9.64
N ALA A 28 -2.95 1.17 8.39
CA ALA A 28 -2.96 2.60 8.05
C ALA A 28 -4.41 3.10 7.99
N ASP A 29 -4.75 4.10 8.81
CA ASP A 29 -6.12 4.63 8.91
C ASP A 29 -6.60 5.38 7.65
N SER A 30 -5.66 5.86 6.82
CA SER A 30 -5.95 6.87 5.79
C SER A 30 -5.56 6.49 4.36
N ALA A 31 -5.01 5.29 4.12
CA ALA A 31 -4.50 4.92 2.80
C ALA A 31 -5.05 3.56 2.35
N GLN A 32 -5.58 3.53 1.13
CA GLN A 32 -5.73 2.28 0.39
C GLN A 32 -4.30 1.75 0.13
N GLY A 33 -3.88 0.74 0.90
CA GLY A 33 -2.56 0.15 0.76
C GLY A 33 -2.31 -0.31 -0.67
N GLY A 34 -1.14 0.02 -1.21
CA GLY A 34 -0.70 -0.38 -2.55
C GLY A 34 -0.29 0.77 -3.48
N GLU A 35 -0.67 2.02 -3.18
CA GLU A 35 -0.20 3.19 -3.93
C GLU A 35 0.90 3.93 -3.16
N THR A 36 2.13 3.94 -3.69
CA THR A 36 3.19 4.81 -3.20
C THR A 36 3.32 5.99 -4.17
N ARG A 37 3.19 7.22 -3.65
CA ARG A 37 3.36 8.44 -4.45
C ARG A 37 4.72 9.02 -4.16
N ILE A 38 5.60 8.95 -5.15
CA ILE A 38 6.96 9.50 -5.07
C ILE A 38 6.99 10.75 -5.95
N CYS A 39 7.18 11.91 -5.33
CA CYS A 39 7.47 13.15 -6.06
C CYS A 39 8.97 13.21 -6.33
N LEU A 40 9.35 13.24 -7.61
CA LEU A 40 10.73 13.41 -8.04
C LEU A 40 10.85 14.72 -8.81
N GLU A 41 11.79 15.57 -8.40
CA GLU A 41 12.20 16.73 -9.20
C GLU A 41 13.19 16.25 -10.27
N LEU A 42 12.80 16.40 -11.53
CA LEU A 42 13.67 16.05 -12.66
C LEU A 42 14.49 17.28 -13.09
N PRO A 43 15.79 17.11 -13.39
CA PRO A 43 16.59 18.15 -14.02
C PRO A 43 15.98 18.57 -15.37
N GLN A 44 16.15 19.83 -15.76
CA GLN A 44 15.60 20.39 -17.02
C GLN A 44 16.00 19.62 -18.28
N ASN A 45 17.13 18.91 -18.25
CA ASN A 45 17.69 18.16 -19.37
C ASN A 45 17.37 16.65 -19.33
N PHE A 46 16.47 16.21 -18.45
CA PHE A 46 16.04 14.81 -18.40
C PHE A 46 15.35 14.40 -19.71
N LYS A 47 15.76 13.26 -20.26
CA LYS A 47 15.19 12.69 -21.49
C LYS A 47 14.92 11.21 -21.29
N ILE A 48 13.75 10.77 -21.74
CA ILE A 48 13.41 9.35 -21.89
C ILE A 48 13.72 8.99 -23.34
N PHE A 49 14.48 7.90 -23.54
CA PHE A 49 14.86 7.40 -24.87
C PHE A 49 13.85 6.38 -25.39
#